data_AF-A0A0G1YIS9-F1
#
_entry.id   AF-A0A0G1YIS9-F1
#
_cell.length_a   1.000
_cell.length_b   1.000
_cell.length_c   1.000
_cell.angle_alpha   90.00
_cell.angle_beta   90.00
_cell.angle_gamma   90.00
#
_symmetry.space_group_name_H-M   'P 1'
#
loop_
_entity.id
_entity.type
_entity.pdbx_description
1 polymer ?
#
loop_
_entity_poly.entity_id
_entity_poly.type
_entity_poly.pdbx_seq_one_letter_code
_entity_poly.pdbx_strand_id
1 'polypeptide(L)' 'SDQLVSIDFQTDPHSSIVDAAFTKVVDGNSLQLLAWYDNEWGYAMRVTEMVMKVGSFL' A
#
# COMPACT_ATOMS: atom_id res chain seq x y z
N SER A 1 9.25 9.53 13.92
CA SER A 1 8.87 8.89 12.65
C SER A 1 9.96 7.91 12.33
N ASP A 2 9.66 6.63 12.30
CA ASP A 2 10.66 5.61 11.98
C ASP A 2 10.95 5.66 10.47
N GLN A 3 12.22 5.56 10.08
CA GLN A 3 12.61 5.44 8.68
C GLN A 3 12.42 3.99 8.26
N LEU A 4 11.29 3.71 7.62
CA LEU A 4 10.97 2.39 7.10
C LEU A 4 11.64 2.14 5.76
N VAL A 5 11.95 0.88 5.50
CA VAL A 5 12.50 0.38 4.25
C VAL A 5 11.68 -0.83 3.77
N SER A 6 11.98 -1.35 2.58
CA SER A 6 11.16 -2.36 1.92
C SER A 6 10.85 -3.60 2.76
N ILE A 7 11.81 -4.08 3.56
CA ILE A 7 11.63 -5.30 4.36
C ILE A 7 10.60 -5.13 5.49
N ASP A 8 10.35 -3.89 5.94
CA ASP A 8 9.37 -3.61 6.99
C ASP A 8 7.92 -3.84 6.52
N PHE A 9 7.71 -3.97 5.20
CA PHE A 9 6.40 -4.19 4.58
C PHE A 9 6.22 -5.61 4.05
N GLN A 10 7.17 -6.51 4.29
CA GLN A 10 7.06 -7.90 3.85
C GLN A 10 5.82 -8.56 4.47
N THR A 11 5.00 -9.20 3.64
CA THR A 11 3.75 -9.87 4.05
C THR A 11 2.68 -8.90 4.59
N ASP A 12 2.77 -7.60 4.28
CA ASP A 12 1.72 -6.66 4.64
C ASP A 12 0.50 -6.81 3.70
N PRO A 13 -0.73 -6.96 4.22
CA PRO A 13 -1.92 -7.24 3.41
C PRO A 13 -2.53 -5.98 2.75
N HIS A 14 -2.03 -4.78 3.03
CA HIS A 14 -2.55 -3.55 2.46
C HIS A 14 -2.09 -3.38 1.00
N SER A 15 -2.96 -2.80 0.17
CA SER A 15 -2.60 -2.47 -1.22
C SER A 15 -1.70 -1.25 -1.35
N SER A 16 -1.66 -0.41 -0.32
CA SER A 16 -0.87 0.81 -0.30
C SER A 16 -0.76 1.33 1.14
N ILE A 17 0.44 1.73 1.54
CA ILE A 17 0.75 2.28 2.86
C ILE A 17 1.50 3.58 2.64
N VAL A 18 0.91 4.70 3.04
CA VAL A 18 1.53 6.02 2.86
C VAL A 18 2.71 6.18 3.81
N ASP A 19 3.86 6.52 3.26
CA ASP A 19 5.03 6.88 4.03
C ASP A 19 5.01 8.38 4.33
N ALA A 20 4.53 8.73 5.52
CA ALA A 20 4.42 10.11 5.96
C ALA A 20 5.80 10.81 6.08
N ALA A 21 6.88 10.07 6.34
CA ALA A 21 8.21 10.65 6.50
C ALA A 21 8.80 11.09 5.16
N PHE A 22 8.45 10.40 4.07
CA PHE A 22 8.86 10.73 2.70
C PHE A 22 7.82 11.52 1.89
N THR A 23 6.70 11.89 2.51
CA THR A 23 5.64 12.69 1.89
C THR A 23 5.81 14.18 2.22
N LYS A 24 5.81 15.04 1.20
CA LYS A 24 6.02 16.48 1.38
C LYS A 24 5.33 17.34 0.32
N VAL A 25 4.98 18.56 0.71
CA VAL A 25 4.59 19.63 -0.22
C VAL A 25 5.85 20.26 -0.81
N VAL A 26 5.88 20.42 -2.12
CA VAL A 26 6.92 21.04 -2.93
C VAL A 26 6.34 22.33 -3.53
N ASP A 27 7.10 23.42 -3.49
CA ASP A 27 6.76 24.73 -4.07
C ASP A 27 5.38 25.29 -3.68
N GLY A 28 4.91 24.93 -2.48
CA GLY A 28 3.68 25.45 -1.87
C GLY A 28 2.37 24.88 -2.42
N ASN A 29 2.38 24.14 -3.52
CA ASN A 29 1.15 23.60 -4.13
C ASN A 29 1.28 22.22 -4.79
N SER A 30 2.49 21.65 -4.85
CA SER A 30 2.72 20.32 -5.45
C SER A 30 2.94 19.30 -4.35
N LEU A 31 2.41 18.08 -4.47
CA LEU A 31 2.59 17.02 -3.47
C LEU A 31 3.48 15.92 -4.02
N GLN A 32 4.59 15.64 -3.33
CA GLN A 32 5.34 14.40 -3.50
C GLN A 32 4.85 13.41 -2.44
N LEU A 33 4.21 12.32 -2.88
CA LEU A 33 3.69 11.25 -2.03
C LEU A 33 4.51 9.98 -2.29
N LEU A 34 4.89 9.28 -1.22
CA LEU A 34 5.45 7.93 -1.30
C LEU A 34 4.50 6.96 -0.62
N ALA A 35 4.23 5.83 -1.28
CA ALA A 35 3.45 4.75 -0.69
C ALA A 35 4.06 3.39 -1.03
N TRP A 36 4.21 2.57 0.00
CA TRP A 36 4.72 1.20 -0.09
C TRP A 36 3.59 0.22 -0.38
N TYR A 37 3.94 -0.91 -1.00
CA TYR A 37 3.06 -2.07 -1.11
C TYR A 37 3.93 -3.31 -1.26
N ASP A 38 3.52 -4.42 -0.63
CA ASP A 38 4.06 -5.72 -0.96
C ASP A 38 3.42 -6.19 -2.27
N ASN A 39 4.22 -6.32 -3.32
CA ASN A 39 3.74 -6.68 -4.66
C ASN A 39 3.26 -8.13 -4.76
N GLU A 40 3.67 -9.01 -3.85
CA GLU A 40 3.24 -10.41 -3.81
C GLU A 40 2.04 -10.56 -2.90
N TRP A 41 2.19 -10.17 -1.63
CA TRP A 41 1.20 -10.42 -0.59
C TRP A 41 -0.01 -9.49 -0.69
N GLY A 42 0.23 -8.18 -0.79
CA GLY A 42 -0.85 -7.20 -0.91
C GLY A 42 -1.69 -7.43 -2.16
N TYR A 43 -1.07 -7.84 -3.27
CA TYR A 43 -1.78 -8.22 -4.49
C TYR A 43 -2.60 -9.50 -4.31
N ALA A 44 -2.00 -10.56 -3.76
CA ALA A 44 -2.69 -11.83 -3.53
C ALA A 44 -3.93 -11.65 -2.63
N MET A 45 -3.83 -10.82 -1.59
CA MET A 45 -4.96 -10.50 -0.71
C MET A 45 -6.13 -9.85 -1.46
N ARG A 46 -5.86 -8.89 -2.36
CA ARG A 46 -6.91 -8.26 -3.18
C ARG A 46 -7.55 -9.24 -4.16
N VAL A 47 -6.78 -10.15 -4.75
CA VAL A 47 -7.32 -11.22 -5.61
C VAL A 47 -8.25 -12.13 -4.82
N THR A 48 -7.85 -12.57 -3.62
CA THR A 48 -8.69 -13.41 -2.76
C THR A 48 -9.98 -12.70 -2.35
N GLU A 49 -9.90 -11.44 -1.92
CA GLU A 49 -11.08 -10.62 -1.59
C GLU A 49 -12.03 -10.45 -2.78
N MET A 50 -11.47 -10.23 -3.99
CA MET A 50 -12.27 -10.13 -5.21
C MET A 50 -13.01 -11.43 -5.50
N VAL A 51 -12.34 -12.58 -5.38
CA VAL A 51 -12.97 -13.91 -5.57
C VAL A 51 -14.09 -14.12 -4.56
N MET A 52 -13.87 -13.81 -3.28
CA MET A 52 -14.92 -13.92 -2.25
C MET A 52 -16.11 -13.01 -2.56
N LYS A 53 -15.84 -11.77 -2.99
CA LYS A 53 -16.88 -10.81 -3.37
C LYS A 53 -17.70 -11.29 -4.56
N VAL A 54 -17.05 -11.79 -5.62
CA VAL A 54 -17.74 -12.35 -6.78
C VAL A 54 -18.54 -13.60 -6.40
N GLY A 55 -17.94 -14.48 -5.60
CA GLY A 55 -18.59 -15.69 -5.09
C GLY A 55 -19.85 -15.42 -4.27
N SER A 56 -19.93 -14.28 -3.58
CA SER A 56 -21.15 -13.88 -2.85
C SER A 56 -22.36 -13.55 -3.72
N PHE A 57 -22.19 -13.45 -5.05
CA PHE A 57 -23.28 -13.26 -6.00
C PHE A 57 -23.78 -14.56 -6.64
N LEU A 58 -23.15 -15.70 -6.34
CA LEU A 58 -23.54 -17.05 -6.80
C LEU A 58 -24.33 -17.78 -5.71
#